data_AF-A0A2S6N4H0-F1
#
_entry.id   AF-A0A2S6N4H0-F1
#
_cell.length_a   1.000
_cell.length_b   1.000
_cell.length_c   1.000
_cell.angle_alpha   90.00
_cell.angle_beta   90.00
_cell.angle_gamma   90.00
#
_symmetry.space_group_name_H-M   'P 1'
#
loop_
_entity.id
_entity.type
_entity.pdbx_description
1 polymer ?
#
loop_
_entity_poly.entity_id
_entity_poly.type
_entity_poly.pdbx_seq_one_letter_code
_entity_poly.pdbx_strand_id
1 'polypeptide(L)'
;MASITSPDYPGERLVVCRNADLAAERARKREELLTATEKDLAAIKARVERTRKPLRGTAEIALAVGEVFNAHKMRKHFDLTITDDAFSFARKTAEIAAEAATDGLYVVRTSLAEATLGDADTVRSYKSLSLVEQAFRCVKTVDLHVRPVYHWLEGRVRAHVFLCMLAYYLEWHMRQRLAPMLFDDTDPEEAEALRRSVVAPAQRSKVAIKKQTTGMTPDGLPVHSFRTLLADLATLARNTITTAINPLYPLTVVTRPTPVQQKAFDLLGLAV
;
A
#
# COMPACT_ATOMS: atom_id res chain seq x y z
N MET A 1 -8.76 17.94 11.90
CA MET A 1 -9.03 18.24 10.48
C MET A 1 -9.81 19.54 10.43
N ALA A 2 -9.75 20.26 9.32
CA ALA A 2 -10.51 21.49 9.15
C ALA A 2 -10.97 21.62 7.69
N SER A 3 -12.20 22.05 7.47
CA SER A 3 -12.71 22.41 6.16
C SER A 3 -12.44 23.88 5.86
N ILE A 4 -11.94 24.19 4.68
CA ILE A 4 -11.74 25.57 4.20
C ILE A 4 -12.23 25.71 2.75
N THR A 5 -12.44 26.96 2.34
CA THR A 5 -12.74 27.34 0.94
C THR A 5 -11.60 28.19 0.39
N SER A 6 -11.34 28.08 -0.92
CA SER A 6 -10.35 28.94 -1.60
C SER A 6 -10.97 29.59 -2.84
N PRO A 7 -10.68 30.88 -3.13
CA PRO A 7 -11.04 31.52 -4.39
C PRO A 7 -10.49 30.78 -5.63
N ASP A 8 -9.35 30.08 -5.48
CA ASP A 8 -8.75 29.29 -6.57
C ASP A 8 -9.60 28.06 -6.95
N TYR A 9 -10.50 27.62 -6.06
CA TYR A 9 -11.34 26.44 -6.22
C TYR A 9 -12.80 26.77 -5.85
N PRO A 10 -13.48 27.58 -6.68
CA PRO A 10 -14.83 28.03 -6.38
C PRO A 10 -15.81 26.86 -6.39
N GLY A 11 -16.66 26.78 -5.36
CA GLY A 11 -17.66 25.71 -5.21
C GLY A 11 -17.09 24.36 -4.75
N GLU A 12 -15.78 24.26 -4.51
CA GLU A 12 -15.16 23.09 -3.91
C GLU A 12 -14.90 23.29 -2.41
N ARG A 13 -14.85 22.18 -1.68
CA ARG A 13 -14.48 22.13 -0.28
C ARG A 13 -13.11 21.50 -0.13
N LEU A 14 -12.26 22.14 0.67
CA LEU A 14 -10.88 21.71 0.92
C LEU A 14 -10.77 21.17 2.34
N VAL A 15 -10.62 19.85 2.48
CA VAL A 15 -10.49 19.19 3.79
C VAL A 15 -9.01 19.07 4.14
N VAL A 16 -8.56 19.94 5.05
CA VAL A 16 -7.18 19.96 5.55
C VAL A 16 -7.02 18.90 6.63
N CYS A 17 -6.09 17.98 6.38
CA CYS A 17 -5.76 16.86 7.25
C CYS A 17 -4.35 17.01 7.79
N ARG A 18 -4.15 16.70 9.09
CA ARG A 18 -2.83 16.59 9.70
C ARG A 18 -2.62 15.17 10.21
N ASN A 19 -1.68 14.45 9.61
CA ASN A 19 -1.27 13.12 10.07
C ASN A 19 0.01 13.25 10.91
N ALA A 20 -0.11 13.00 12.21
CA ALA A 20 0.99 13.11 13.16
C ALA A 20 2.11 12.08 12.89
N ASP A 21 1.76 10.86 12.50
CA ASP A 21 2.74 9.81 12.21
C ASP A 21 3.55 10.16 10.95
N LEU A 22 2.87 10.64 9.90
CA LEU A 22 3.52 11.13 8.69
C LEU A 22 4.39 12.36 8.97
N ALA A 23 3.95 13.25 9.87
CA ALA A 23 4.73 14.41 10.28
C ALA A 23 6.05 13.98 10.95
N ALA A 24 5.97 13.03 11.88
CA ALA A 24 7.15 12.48 12.55
C ALA A 24 8.09 11.77 11.57
N GLU A 25 7.56 10.97 10.64
CA GLU A 25 8.35 10.28 9.62
C GLU A 25 9.07 11.26 8.68
N ARG A 26 8.37 12.29 8.21
CA ARG A 26 8.96 13.34 7.36
C ARG A 26 10.04 14.12 8.10
N ALA A 27 9.80 14.50 9.36
CA ALA A 27 10.77 15.19 10.18
C ALA A 27 12.05 14.34 10.36
N ARG A 28 11.92 13.06 10.70
CA ARG A 28 13.04 12.13 10.82
C ARG A 28 13.82 12.04 9.50
N LYS A 29 13.13 11.75 8.40
CA LYS A 29 13.77 11.56 7.09
C LYS A 29 14.45 12.84 6.59
N ARG A 30 13.87 14.00 6.83
CA ARG A 30 14.48 15.30 6.50
C ARG A 30 15.78 15.49 7.28
N GLU A 31 15.78 15.24 8.59
CA GLU A 31 17.00 15.39 9.39
C GLU A 31 18.10 14.40 8.99
N GLU A 32 17.74 13.16 8.69
CA GLU A 32 18.67 12.15 8.16
C GLU A 32 19.32 12.62 6.85
N LEU A 33 18.51 13.15 5.92
CA LEU A 33 19.00 13.64 4.63
C LEU A 33 19.81 14.94 4.75
N LEU A 34 19.43 15.84 5.65
CA LEU A 34 20.20 17.05 5.95
C LEU A 34 21.58 16.68 6.50
N THR A 35 21.62 15.80 7.49
CA THR A 35 22.87 15.32 8.12
C THR A 35 23.76 14.60 7.11
N ALA A 36 23.19 13.75 6.26
CA ALA A 36 23.93 13.07 5.19
C ALA A 36 24.50 14.07 4.17
N THR A 37 23.69 15.06 3.76
CA THR A 37 24.13 16.12 2.83
C THR A 37 25.27 16.94 3.43
N GLU A 38 25.17 17.35 4.70
CA GLU A 38 26.23 18.10 5.37
C GLU A 38 27.54 17.35 5.47
N LYS A 39 27.48 16.04 5.77
CA LYS A 39 28.66 15.20 5.83
C LYS A 39 29.41 15.20 4.49
N ASP A 40 28.68 15.07 3.38
CA ASP A 40 29.27 15.05 2.05
C ASP A 40 29.77 16.44 1.62
N LEU A 41 29.03 17.51 1.93
CA LEU A 41 29.49 18.89 1.71
C LEU A 41 30.73 19.23 2.54
N ALA A 42 30.81 18.75 3.78
CA ALA A 42 31.98 18.92 4.65
C ALA A 42 33.22 18.20 4.06
N ALA A 43 33.03 17.02 3.47
CA ALA A 43 34.11 16.33 2.77
C ALA A 43 34.62 17.13 1.55
N ILE A 44 33.72 17.80 0.81
CA ILE A 44 34.11 18.70 -0.28
C ILE A 44 34.86 19.92 0.26
N LYS A 45 34.35 20.54 1.33
CA LYS A 45 35.01 21.67 2.00
C LYS A 45 36.45 21.32 2.42
N ALA A 46 36.63 20.16 3.05
CA ALA A 46 37.97 19.67 3.42
C ALA A 46 38.88 19.44 2.19
N ARG A 47 38.33 19.03 1.04
CA ARG A 47 39.10 18.90 -0.22
C ARG A 47 39.50 20.25 -0.81
N VAL A 48 38.74 21.30 -0.58
CA VAL A 48 39.07 22.68 -1.01
C VAL A 48 40.14 23.29 -0.09
N GLU A 49 40.02 23.07 1.22
CA GLU A 49 40.90 23.65 2.25
C GLU A 49 42.26 22.94 2.41
N ARG A 50 42.42 21.71 1.89
CA ARG A 50 43.66 20.93 2.06
C ARG A 50 44.88 21.57 1.37
N THR A 51 46.04 21.42 1.98
CA THR A 51 47.30 21.99 1.46
C THR A 51 47.82 21.27 0.21
N ARG A 52 47.69 19.94 0.12
CA ARG A 52 48.24 19.15 -1.00
C ARG A 52 47.16 18.83 -2.03
N LYS A 53 47.34 19.32 -3.26
CA LYS A 53 46.42 19.15 -4.41
C LYS A 53 44.96 19.58 -4.07
N PRO A 54 44.71 20.82 -3.62
CA PRO A 54 43.35 21.27 -3.32
C PRO A 54 42.43 21.16 -4.54
N LEU A 55 41.13 20.98 -4.30
CA LEU A 55 40.11 21.20 -5.31
C LEU A 55 39.99 22.71 -5.54
N ARG A 56 40.11 23.18 -6.79
CA ARG A 56 40.15 24.59 -7.16
C ARG A 56 39.25 24.86 -8.34
N GLY A 57 38.86 26.12 -8.50
CA GLY A 57 38.00 26.57 -9.57
C GLY A 57 36.54 26.43 -9.22
N THR A 58 35.81 27.53 -9.40
CA THR A 58 34.39 27.62 -9.08
C THR A 58 33.58 26.51 -9.76
N ALA A 59 33.89 26.18 -11.01
CA ALA A 59 33.19 25.15 -11.78
C ALA A 59 33.39 23.73 -11.23
N GLU A 60 34.62 23.36 -10.83
CA GLU A 60 34.92 22.02 -10.31
C GLU A 60 34.28 21.81 -8.94
N ILE A 61 34.32 22.84 -8.08
CA ILE A 61 33.66 22.82 -6.77
C ILE A 61 32.14 22.74 -6.95
N ALA A 62 31.57 23.54 -7.86
CA ALA A 62 30.13 23.51 -8.15
C ALA A 62 29.67 22.16 -8.70
N LEU A 63 30.48 21.50 -9.53
CA LEU A 63 30.16 20.16 -10.05
C LEU A 63 30.11 19.12 -8.93
N ALA A 64 31.12 19.08 -8.06
CA ALA A 64 31.16 18.17 -6.92
C ALA A 64 29.99 18.41 -5.95
N VAL A 65 29.67 19.67 -5.67
CA VAL A 65 28.51 20.04 -4.84
C VAL A 65 27.19 19.64 -5.52
N GLY A 66 27.12 19.78 -6.85
CA GLY A 66 25.99 19.34 -7.66
C GLY A 66 25.72 17.84 -7.57
N GLU A 67 26.76 17.00 -7.55
CA GLU A 67 26.64 15.55 -7.35
C GLU A 67 25.98 15.20 -6.01
N VAL A 68 26.39 15.87 -4.93
CA VAL A 68 25.81 15.69 -3.58
C VAL A 68 24.31 16.04 -3.58
N PHE A 69 23.94 17.17 -4.18
CA PHE A 69 22.52 17.53 -4.26
C PHE A 69 21.73 16.65 -5.22
N ASN A 70 22.35 16.08 -6.25
CA ASN A 70 21.69 15.12 -7.11
C ASN A 70 21.38 13.82 -6.37
N ALA A 71 22.22 13.40 -5.43
CA ALA A 71 21.99 12.24 -4.58
C ALA A 71 20.87 12.50 -3.54
N HIS A 72 20.98 13.57 -2.75
CA HIS A 72 20.11 13.78 -1.58
C HIS A 72 18.89 14.68 -1.83
N LYS A 73 18.89 15.46 -2.92
CA LYS A 73 17.84 16.43 -3.29
C LYS A 73 17.55 17.52 -2.23
N MET A 74 18.55 17.88 -1.41
CA MET A 74 18.42 18.86 -0.31
C MET A 74 18.87 20.30 -0.63
N ARG A 75 19.08 20.64 -1.91
CA ARG A 75 19.62 21.96 -2.32
C ARG A 75 18.88 23.15 -1.70
N LYS A 76 17.55 23.10 -1.64
CA LYS A 76 16.71 24.18 -1.10
C LYS A 76 16.95 24.48 0.39
N HIS A 77 17.72 23.65 1.11
CA HIS A 77 17.96 23.81 2.55
C HIS A 77 19.33 24.40 2.89
N PHE A 78 20.16 24.70 1.90
CA PHE A 78 21.49 25.21 2.11
C PHE A 78 21.73 26.53 1.36
N ASP A 79 22.35 27.48 2.05
CA ASP A 79 23.06 28.59 1.43
C ASP A 79 24.50 28.16 1.15
N LEU A 80 25.02 28.58 0.00
CA LEU A 80 26.33 28.17 -0.50
C LEU A 80 27.11 29.40 -0.95
N THR A 81 28.36 29.48 -0.55
CA THR A 81 29.33 30.42 -1.13
C THR A 81 30.45 29.60 -1.75
N ILE A 82 30.61 29.73 -3.06
CA ILE A 82 31.66 29.05 -3.82
C ILE A 82 32.50 30.14 -4.47
N THR A 83 33.80 30.15 -4.19
CA THR A 83 34.81 30.92 -4.91
C THR A 83 35.78 29.95 -5.60
N ASP A 84 36.80 30.48 -6.28
CA ASP A 84 37.82 29.63 -6.92
C ASP A 84 38.67 28.84 -5.92
N ASP A 85 38.72 29.27 -4.66
CA ASP A 85 39.62 28.74 -3.65
C ASP A 85 38.98 28.47 -2.28
N ALA A 86 37.70 28.81 -2.10
CA ALA A 86 36.96 28.61 -0.87
C ALA A 86 35.55 28.05 -1.13
N PHE A 87 35.08 27.25 -0.18
CA PHE A 87 33.72 26.74 -0.18
C PHE A 87 33.14 26.81 1.24
N SER A 88 31.99 27.47 1.37
CA SER A 88 31.22 27.49 2.62
C SER A 88 29.76 27.15 2.36
N PHE A 89 29.12 26.57 3.38
CA PHE A 89 27.70 26.24 3.34
C PHE A 89 27.08 26.45 4.73
N ALA A 90 25.79 26.76 4.76
CA ALA A 90 25.01 26.91 5.98
C ALA A 90 23.58 26.40 5.77
N ARG A 91 22.97 25.82 6.82
CA ARG A 91 21.54 25.47 6.78
C ARG A 91 20.68 26.73 6.77
N LYS A 92 19.67 26.73 5.92
CA LYS A 92 18.59 27.73 5.92
C LYS A 92 17.56 27.40 7.00
N THR A 93 17.91 27.66 8.26
CA THR A 93 17.11 27.27 9.43
C THR A 93 15.66 27.76 9.36
N ALA A 94 15.42 28.98 8.88
CA ALA A 94 14.08 29.54 8.71
C ALA A 94 13.25 28.77 7.66
N GLU A 95 13.84 28.43 6.51
CA GLU A 95 13.16 27.66 5.45
C GLU A 95 12.87 26.23 5.89
N ILE A 96 13.81 25.60 6.61
CA ILE A 96 13.64 24.27 7.19
C ILE A 96 12.49 24.27 8.22
N ALA A 97 12.42 25.31 9.07
CA ALA A 97 11.35 25.45 10.06
C ALA A 97 9.99 25.69 9.40
N ALA A 98 9.93 26.51 8.34
CA ALA A 98 8.71 26.75 7.58
C ALA A 98 8.21 25.46 6.90
N GLU A 99 9.11 24.67 6.30
CA GLU A 99 8.76 23.37 5.73
C GLU A 99 8.28 22.39 6.81
N ALA A 100 8.98 22.33 7.94
CA ALA A 100 8.61 21.48 9.08
C ALA A 100 7.22 21.81 9.65
N ALA A 101 6.80 23.07 9.61
CA ALA A 101 5.46 23.49 10.05
C ALA A 101 4.34 22.84 9.20
N THR A 102 4.64 22.47 7.95
CA THR A 102 3.68 21.82 7.04
C THR A 102 3.75 20.29 7.06
N ASP A 103 4.61 19.71 7.90
CA ASP A 103 4.76 18.26 7.96
C ASP A 103 3.46 17.54 8.34
N GLY A 104 3.17 16.49 7.57
CA GLY A 104 1.96 15.69 7.74
C GLY A 104 0.68 16.41 7.30
N LEU A 105 0.75 17.65 6.80
CA LEU A 105 -0.40 18.32 6.20
C LEU A 105 -0.62 17.82 4.77
N TYR A 106 -1.89 17.56 4.45
CA TYR A 106 -2.37 17.33 3.09
C TYR A 106 -3.82 17.82 2.97
N VAL A 107 -4.24 18.13 1.76
CA VAL A 107 -5.56 18.68 1.48
C VAL A 107 -6.29 17.74 0.54
N VAL A 108 -7.49 17.31 0.94
CA VAL A 108 -8.41 16.57 0.06
C VAL A 108 -9.39 17.56 -0.54
N ARG A 109 -9.49 17.56 -1.86
CA ARG A 109 -10.43 18.39 -2.62
C ARG A 109 -11.68 17.59 -2.93
N THR A 110 -12.85 18.19 -2.72
CA THR A 110 -14.12 17.58 -3.09
C THR A 110 -15.09 18.62 -3.62
N SER A 111 -15.83 18.26 -4.67
CA SER A 111 -16.97 19.02 -5.18
C SER A 111 -18.29 18.62 -4.49
N LEU A 112 -18.25 17.63 -3.58
CA LEU A 112 -19.42 17.20 -2.83
C LEU A 112 -19.75 18.17 -1.70
N ALA A 113 -21.04 18.47 -1.56
CA ALA A 113 -21.56 19.23 -0.45
C ALA A 113 -21.38 18.47 0.88
N GLU A 114 -21.20 19.21 1.97
CA GLU A 114 -21.06 18.63 3.31
C GLU A 114 -22.27 17.78 3.73
N ALA A 115 -23.47 18.18 3.31
CA ALA A 115 -24.70 17.40 3.53
C ALA A 115 -24.71 16.04 2.80
N THR A 116 -23.94 15.90 1.72
CA THR A 116 -23.81 14.64 0.98
C THR A 116 -22.71 13.76 1.57
N LEU A 117 -21.58 14.36 1.93
CA LEU A 117 -20.45 13.63 2.49
C LEU A 117 -19.67 14.55 3.44
N GLY A 118 -19.65 14.22 4.73
CA GLY A 118 -18.90 14.97 5.74
C GLY A 118 -17.38 14.95 5.50
N ASP A 119 -16.64 15.77 6.23
CA ASP A 119 -15.16 15.87 6.11
C ASP A 119 -14.48 14.52 6.33
N ALA A 120 -14.84 13.80 7.41
CA ALA A 120 -14.23 12.52 7.76
C ALA A 120 -14.50 11.45 6.71
N ASP A 121 -15.72 11.38 6.20
CA ASP A 121 -16.10 10.40 5.17
C ASP A 121 -15.53 10.74 3.80
N THR A 122 -15.36 12.03 3.49
CA THR A 122 -14.62 12.48 2.31
C THR A 122 -13.18 11.97 2.35
N VAL A 123 -12.49 12.14 3.48
CA VAL A 123 -11.11 11.66 3.65
C VAL A 123 -11.05 10.13 3.66
N ARG A 124 -12.03 9.46 4.26
CA ARG A 124 -12.17 8.00 4.24
C ARG A 124 -12.29 7.48 2.81
N SER A 125 -13.19 8.08 2.02
CA SER A 125 -13.41 7.75 0.62
C SER A 125 -12.15 7.99 -0.22
N TYR A 126 -11.49 9.14 -0.05
CA TYR A 126 -10.21 9.41 -0.70
C TYR A 126 -9.15 8.34 -0.38
N LYS A 127 -9.04 7.93 0.89
CA LYS A 127 -8.11 6.88 1.30
C LYS A 127 -8.48 5.49 0.78
N SER A 128 -9.76 5.23 0.51
CA SER A 128 -10.21 3.95 -0.06
C SER A 128 -9.65 3.69 -1.47
N LEU A 129 -9.08 4.72 -2.14
CA LEU A 129 -8.33 4.55 -3.38
C LEU A 129 -7.20 3.52 -3.25
N SER A 130 -6.60 3.34 -2.06
CA SER A 130 -5.61 2.29 -1.83
C SER A 130 -6.15 0.88 -2.06
N LEU A 131 -7.47 0.66 -1.90
CA LEU A 131 -8.11 -0.62 -2.21
C LEU A 131 -8.05 -0.91 -3.72
N VAL A 132 -8.15 0.13 -4.54
CA VAL A 132 -8.01 0.01 -6.01
C VAL A 132 -6.57 -0.36 -6.36
N GLU A 133 -5.57 0.26 -5.72
CA GLU A 133 -4.17 -0.12 -5.91
C GLU A 133 -3.89 -1.56 -5.48
N GLN A 134 -4.50 -1.99 -4.36
CA GLN A 134 -4.43 -3.37 -3.90
C GLN A 134 -5.10 -4.33 -4.90
N ALA A 135 -6.27 -3.98 -5.44
CA ALA A 135 -6.94 -4.73 -6.50
C ALA A 135 -6.02 -4.92 -7.71
N PHE A 136 -5.41 -3.84 -8.20
CA PHE A 136 -4.44 -3.91 -9.30
C PHE A 136 -3.22 -4.76 -8.96
N ARG A 137 -2.76 -4.76 -7.70
CA ARG A 137 -1.67 -5.63 -7.26
C ARG A 137 -2.08 -7.09 -7.24
N CYS A 138 -3.23 -7.44 -6.67
CA CYS A 138 -3.76 -8.81 -6.66
C CYS A 138 -3.89 -9.39 -8.07
N VAL A 139 -4.47 -8.61 -8.98
CA VAL A 139 -4.59 -8.94 -10.42
C VAL A 139 -3.21 -9.20 -11.04
N LYS A 140 -2.21 -8.38 -10.72
CA LYS A 140 -0.87 -8.48 -11.34
C LYS A 140 -0.02 -9.62 -10.77
N THR A 141 -0.02 -9.83 -9.44
CA THR A 141 1.08 -10.55 -8.78
C THR A 141 0.70 -11.65 -7.81
N VAL A 142 -0.51 -11.64 -7.23
CA VAL A 142 -0.78 -12.49 -6.04
C VAL A 142 -1.60 -13.73 -6.38
N ASP A 143 -2.75 -13.54 -7.03
CA ASP A 143 -3.72 -14.62 -7.20
C ASP A 143 -3.95 -14.95 -8.69
N LEU A 144 -4.07 -13.93 -9.53
CA LEU A 144 -4.44 -14.11 -10.95
C LEU A 144 -3.29 -14.13 -11.94
N HIS A 145 -2.10 -13.69 -11.53
CA HIS A 145 -0.87 -13.75 -12.33
C HIS A 145 -1.05 -13.26 -13.78
N VAL A 146 -1.39 -11.97 -13.97
CA VAL A 146 -1.38 -11.31 -15.30
C VAL A 146 -0.01 -11.42 -16.02
N ARG A 147 1.04 -11.99 -15.42
CA ARG A 147 2.24 -12.43 -16.15
C ARG A 147 2.84 -13.78 -15.71
N PRO A 148 3.48 -14.52 -16.64
CA PRO A 148 3.66 -14.22 -18.06
C PRO A 148 2.93 -15.21 -18.99
N VAL A 149 1.80 -14.77 -19.57
CA VAL A 149 1.27 -15.34 -20.82
C VAL A 149 1.52 -14.32 -21.93
N TYR A 150 2.43 -14.62 -22.85
CA TYR A 150 2.82 -13.70 -23.92
C TYR A 150 1.79 -13.69 -25.04
N HIS A 151 0.83 -12.77 -24.97
CA HIS A 151 -0.14 -12.52 -26.03
C HIS A 151 0.39 -11.49 -27.03
N TRP A 152 0.39 -11.86 -28.31
CA TRP A 152 0.92 -11.05 -29.41
C TRP A 152 -0.16 -10.38 -30.26
N LEU A 153 -1.42 -10.83 -30.14
CA LEU A 153 -2.56 -10.26 -30.86
C LEU A 153 -3.38 -9.39 -29.91
N GLU A 154 -3.74 -8.18 -30.36
CA GLU A 154 -4.48 -7.20 -29.56
C GLU A 154 -5.74 -7.78 -28.93
N GLY A 155 -6.56 -8.51 -29.70
CA GLY A 155 -7.78 -9.13 -29.19
C GLY A 155 -7.54 -10.13 -28.06
N ARG A 156 -6.43 -10.89 -28.11
CA ARG A 156 -6.06 -11.83 -27.04
C ARG A 156 -5.56 -11.11 -25.79
N VAL A 157 -4.84 -9.99 -25.96
CA VAL A 157 -4.43 -9.13 -24.84
C VAL A 157 -5.67 -8.58 -24.12
N ARG A 158 -6.63 -8.00 -24.87
CA ARG A 158 -7.87 -7.46 -24.30
C ARG A 158 -8.69 -8.55 -23.59
N ALA A 159 -8.86 -9.70 -24.22
CA ALA A 159 -9.61 -10.83 -23.64
C ALA A 159 -8.97 -11.35 -22.34
N HIS A 160 -7.64 -11.50 -22.31
CA HIS A 160 -6.94 -11.94 -21.11
C HIS A 160 -7.08 -10.95 -19.95
N VAL A 161 -6.89 -9.66 -20.20
CA VAL A 161 -7.08 -8.62 -19.17
C VAL A 161 -8.51 -8.63 -18.66
N PHE A 162 -9.49 -8.81 -19.54
CA PHE A 162 -10.90 -8.91 -19.15
C PHE A 162 -11.19 -10.14 -18.28
N LEU A 163 -10.67 -11.31 -18.65
CA LEU A 163 -10.79 -12.53 -17.83
C LEU A 163 -10.15 -12.36 -16.46
N CYS A 164 -8.99 -11.69 -16.39
CA CYS A 164 -8.36 -11.38 -15.11
C CYS A 164 -9.20 -10.39 -14.28
N MET A 165 -9.85 -9.40 -14.90
CA MET A 165 -10.78 -8.55 -14.17
C MET A 165 -11.97 -9.35 -13.59
N LEU A 166 -12.55 -10.27 -14.37
CA LEU A 166 -13.66 -11.12 -13.91
C LEU A 166 -13.27 -12.09 -12.81
N ALA A 167 -12.11 -12.74 -12.93
CA ALA A 167 -11.63 -13.67 -11.92
C ALA A 167 -11.29 -12.95 -10.60
N TYR A 168 -10.76 -11.71 -10.66
CA TYR A 168 -10.58 -10.89 -9.46
C TYR A 168 -11.92 -10.50 -8.84
N TYR A 169 -12.90 -10.14 -9.65
CA TYR A 169 -14.25 -9.82 -9.16
C TYR A 169 -14.88 -11.01 -8.42
N LEU A 170 -14.72 -12.22 -8.96
CA LEU A 170 -15.15 -13.45 -8.29
C LEU A 170 -14.41 -13.67 -6.97
N GLU A 171 -13.08 -13.59 -6.99
CA GLU A 171 -12.26 -13.72 -5.80
C GLU A 171 -12.65 -12.71 -4.71
N TRP A 172 -12.93 -11.45 -5.08
CA TRP A 172 -13.35 -10.41 -4.16
C TRP A 172 -14.68 -10.74 -3.45
N HIS A 173 -15.65 -11.29 -4.18
CA HIS A 173 -16.91 -11.79 -3.60
C HIS A 173 -16.68 -13.02 -2.72
N MET A 174 -15.84 -13.95 -3.16
CA MET A 174 -15.51 -15.14 -2.38
C MET A 174 -14.83 -14.78 -1.07
N ARG A 175 -13.85 -13.85 -1.08
CA ARG A 175 -13.16 -13.39 0.14
C ARG A 175 -14.11 -12.77 1.16
N GLN A 176 -15.09 -11.97 0.72
CA GLN A 176 -16.11 -11.45 1.62
C GLN A 176 -16.91 -12.55 2.32
N ARG A 177 -17.37 -13.55 1.56
CA ARG A 177 -18.13 -14.67 2.13
C ARG A 177 -17.28 -15.59 2.99
N LEU A 178 -16.03 -15.80 2.60
CA LEU A 178 -15.08 -16.69 3.27
C LEU A 178 -14.29 -16.00 4.39
N ALA A 179 -14.47 -14.69 4.62
CA ALA A 179 -13.79 -13.92 5.66
C ALA A 179 -13.77 -14.60 7.05
N PRO A 180 -14.83 -15.31 7.50
CA PRO A 180 -14.78 -16.08 8.76
C PRO A 180 -13.69 -17.15 8.82
N MET A 181 -13.27 -17.70 7.68
CA MET A 181 -12.22 -18.72 7.53
C MET A 181 -10.86 -18.15 7.14
N LEU A 182 -10.81 -16.90 6.68
CA LEU A 182 -9.60 -16.26 6.21
C LEU A 182 -8.95 -15.41 7.33
N PHE A 183 -7.69 -15.01 7.09
CA PHE A 183 -6.99 -13.96 7.86
C PHE A 183 -7.59 -12.55 7.68
N ASP A 184 -8.77 -12.46 7.08
CA ASP A 184 -9.52 -11.23 6.93
C ASP A 184 -10.20 -10.87 8.26
N ASP A 185 -10.25 -9.56 8.52
CA ASP A 185 -10.93 -9.00 9.68
C ASP A 185 -12.44 -9.10 9.49
N THR A 186 -13.14 -9.68 10.47
CA THR A 186 -14.59 -9.88 10.46
C THR A 186 -15.33 -8.86 11.32
N ASP A 187 -14.60 -7.97 12.00
CA ASP A 187 -15.18 -6.91 12.84
C ASP A 187 -14.58 -5.55 12.45
N PRO A 188 -14.97 -5.01 11.28
CA PRO A 188 -14.49 -3.72 10.82
C PRO A 188 -14.97 -2.56 11.70
N GLU A 189 -16.08 -2.73 12.43
CA GLU A 189 -16.61 -1.73 13.36
C GLU A 189 -15.72 -1.58 14.58
N GLU A 190 -15.32 -2.69 15.22
CA GLU A 190 -14.35 -2.65 16.33
C GLU A 190 -13.01 -2.08 15.85
N ALA A 191 -12.53 -2.53 14.68
CA ALA A 191 -11.28 -2.04 14.10
C ALA A 191 -11.31 -0.52 13.86
N GLU A 192 -12.43 0.03 13.38
CA GLU A 192 -12.58 1.47 13.17
C GLU A 192 -12.77 2.22 14.49
N ALA A 193 -13.50 1.66 15.47
CA ALA A 193 -13.68 2.27 16.79
C ALA A 193 -12.34 2.41 17.55
N LEU A 194 -11.41 1.47 17.37
CA LEU A 194 -10.05 1.54 17.92
C LEU A 194 -9.19 2.62 17.24
N ARG A 195 -9.60 3.10 16.06
CA ARG A 195 -8.84 4.07 15.28
C ARG A 195 -9.08 5.49 15.79
N ARG A 196 -8.02 6.12 16.31
CA ARG A 196 -8.07 7.50 16.83
C ARG A 196 -8.49 8.57 15.82
N SER A 197 -8.29 8.33 14.52
CA SER A 197 -8.69 9.23 13.43
C SER A 197 -8.61 8.54 12.07
N VAL A 198 -9.45 8.96 11.11
CA VAL A 198 -9.39 8.53 9.70
C VAL A 198 -8.01 8.74 9.05
N VAL A 199 -7.22 9.70 9.57
CA VAL A 199 -5.88 9.97 9.05
C VAL A 199 -4.82 9.02 9.62
N ALA A 200 -5.06 8.43 10.79
CA ALA A 200 -4.15 7.51 11.48
C ALA A 200 -4.11 6.13 10.78
N PRO A 201 -3.11 5.27 11.06
CA PRO A 201 -3.06 3.90 10.56
C PRO A 201 -4.31 3.09 10.93
N ALA A 202 -4.73 2.20 10.02
CA ALA A 202 -5.81 1.25 10.28
C ALA A 202 -5.44 0.33 11.46
N GLN A 203 -6.41 0.06 12.33
CA GLN A 203 -6.27 -0.89 13.42
C GLN A 203 -6.88 -2.24 13.01
N ARG A 204 -6.60 -3.28 13.79
CA ARG A 204 -7.19 -4.62 13.62
C ARG A 204 -8.08 -4.91 14.80
N SER A 205 -9.20 -5.58 14.57
CA SER A 205 -10.07 -6.06 15.64
C SER A 205 -9.37 -7.09 16.53
N LYS A 206 -9.93 -7.34 17.71
CA LYS A 206 -9.45 -8.41 18.60
C LYS A 206 -9.60 -9.78 17.95
N VAL A 207 -10.64 -9.97 17.14
CA VAL A 207 -10.89 -11.22 16.42
C VAL A 207 -9.79 -11.46 15.38
N ALA A 208 -9.43 -10.44 14.60
CA ALA A 208 -8.35 -10.54 13.63
C ALA A 208 -7.00 -10.84 14.28
N ILE A 209 -6.69 -10.17 15.40
CA ILE A 209 -5.48 -10.45 16.19
C ILE A 209 -5.49 -11.90 16.70
N LYS A 210 -6.60 -12.37 17.26
CA LYS A 210 -6.73 -13.75 17.76
C LYS A 210 -6.54 -14.79 16.64
N LYS A 211 -7.16 -14.59 15.46
CA LYS A 211 -6.95 -15.45 14.28
C LYS A 211 -5.48 -15.49 13.88
N GLN A 212 -4.81 -14.33 13.82
CA GLN A 212 -3.40 -14.24 13.46
C GLN A 212 -2.50 -14.97 14.48
N THR A 213 -2.74 -14.78 15.78
CA THR A 213 -1.90 -15.34 16.84
C THR A 213 -2.11 -16.84 17.01
N THR A 214 -3.36 -17.32 16.93
CA THR A 214 -3.68 -18.73 17.20
C THR A 214 -3.66 -19.60 15.94
N GLY A 215 -3.82 -19.01 14.76
CA GLY A 215 -4.04 -19.76 13.51
C GLY A 215 -5.38 -20.50 13.48
N MET A 216 -6.30 -20.19 14.41
CA MET A 216 -7.59 -20.87 14.57
C MET A 216 -8.77 -19.90 14.47
N THR A 217 -9.83 -20.38 13.85
CA THR A 217 -11.14 -19.70 13.78
C THR A 217 -11.90 -19.90 15.10
N PRO A 218 -12.94 -19.08 15.38
CA PRO A 218 -13.73 -19.21 16.62
C PRO A 218 -14.35 -20.60 16.83
N ASP A 219 -14.64 -21.31 15.75
CA ASP A 219 -15.18 -22.67 15.70
C ASP A 219 -14.11 -23.78 15.74
N GLY A 220 -12.83 -23.42 15.96
CA GLY A 220 -11.74 -24.38 16.18
C GLY A 220 -11.14 -24.99 14.91
N LEU A 221 -11.53 -24.49 13.73
CA LEU A 221 -10.93 -24.87 12.45
C LEU A 221 -9.69 -24.02 12.14
N PRO A 222 -8.71 -24.53 11.38
CA PRO A 222 -7.56 -23.74 10.96
C PRO A 222 -7.97 -22.52 10.14
N VAL A 223 -7.26 -21.41 10.30
CA VAL A 223 -7.40 -20.21 9.46
C VAL A 223 -6.58 -20.40 8.19
N HIS A 224 -7.13 -20.02 7.04
CA HIS A 224 -6.47 -20.14 5.74
C HIS A 224 -6.12 -18.77 5.14
N SER A 225 -5.10 -18.73 4.30
CA SER A 225 -5.05 -17.74 3.22
C SER A 225 -6.02 -18.17 2.11
N PHE A 226 -6.48 -17.25 1.26
CA PHE A 226 -7.36 -17.62 0.15
C PHE A 226 -6.73 -18.71 -0.74
N ARG A 227 -5.43 -18.59 -1.03
CA ARG A 227 -4.66 -19.60 -1.79
C ARG A 227 -4.63 -20.97 -1.11
N THR A 228 -4.38 -21.03 0.20
CA THR A 228 -4.33 -22.32 0.92
C THR A 228 -5.72 -22.93 1.08
N LEU A 229 -6.78 -22.12 1.13
CA LEU A 229 -8.16 -22.60 1.11
C LEU A 229 -8.52 -23.17 -0.27
N LEU A 230 -8.19 -22.48 -1.36
CA LEU A 230 -8.39 -23.01 -2.71
C LEU A 230 -7.63 -24.31 -2.95
N ALA A 231 -6.39 -24.43 -2.42
CA ALA A 231 -5.61 -25.66 -2.51
C ALA A 231 -6.28 -26.82 -1.75
N ASP A 232 -6.87 -26.56 -0.58
CA ASP A 232 -7.63 -27.57 0.16
C ASP A 232 -8.91 -27.97 -0.58
N LEU A 233 -9.69 -27.00 -1.07
CA LEU A 233 -10.89 -27.26 -1.89
C LEU A 233 -10.59 -28.06 -3.16
N ALA A 234 -9.41 -27.85 -3.76
CA ALA A 234 -8.98 -28.57 -4.96
C ALA A 234 -8.73 -30.07 -4.75
N THR A 235 -8.74 -30.56 -3.50
CA THR A 235 -8.62 -31.99 -3.19
C THR A 235 -9.92 -32.76 -3.40
N LEU A 236 -11.04 -32.07 -3.59
CA LEU A 236 -12.33 -32.69 -3.91
C LEU A 236 -12.35 -33.17 -5.36
N ALA A 237 -12.70 -34.43 -5.54
CA ALA A 237 -12.74 -35.08 -6.85
C ALA A 237 -14.11 -35.68 -7.13
N ARG A 238 -14.51 -35.63 -8.40
CA ARG A 238 -15.60 -36.42 -8.96
C ARG A 238 -14.98 -37.59 -9.72
N ASN A 239 -15.03 -38.77 -9.14
CA ASN A 239 -14.45 -39.98 -9.70
C ASN A 239 -15.51 -40.77 -10.48
N THR A 240 -15.14 -41.20 -11.68
CA THR A 240 -15.93 -42.17 -12.45
C THR A 240 -15.27 -43.54 -12.25
N ILE A 241 -15.95 -44.45 -11.57
CA ILE A 241 -15.42 -45.78 -11.26
C ILE A 241 -16.22 -46.86 -11.97
N THR A 242 -15.54 -47.90 -12.42
CA THR A 242 -16.13 -49.14 -12.93
C THR A 242 -15.66 -50.28 -12.04
N THR A 243 -16.54 -51.22 -11.72
CA THR A 243 -16.17 -52.40 -10.92
C THR A 243 -16.00 -53.62 -11.82
N ALA A 244 -15.16 -54.57 -11.42
CA ALA A 244 -14.97 -55.82 -12.18
C ALA A 244 -16.28 -56.62 -12.35
N ILE A 245 -17.23 -56.45 -11.42
CA ILE A 245 -18.54 -57.11 -11.43
C ILE A 245 -19.49 -56.42 -12.42
N ASN A 246 -19.28 -55.13 -12.73
CA ASN A 246 -20.15 -54.39 -13.64
C ASN A 246 -19.37 -53.39 -14.52
N PRO A 247 -18.56 -53.89 -15.48
CA PRO A 247 -17.62 -53.07 -16.24
C PRO A 247 -18.29 -52.10 -17.23
N LEU A 248 -19.55 -52.35 -17.60
CA LEU A 248 -20.30 -51.51 -18.56
C LEU A 248 -21.09 -50.38 -17.90
N TYR A 249 -21.12 -50.31 -16.56
CA TYR A 249 -21.94 -49.35 -15.83
C TYR A 249 -21.07 -48.49 -14.91
N PRO A 250 -20.58 -47.34 -15.40
CA PRO A 250 -19.77 -46.43 -14.60
C PRO A 250 -20.61 -45.77 -13.50
N LEU A 251 -20.06 -45.73 -12.28
CA LEU A 251 -20.63 -45.03 -11.14
C LEU A 251 -19.87 -43.72 -10.90
N THR A 252 -20.60 -42.65 -10.60
CA THR A 252 -19.99 -41.39 -10.16
C THR A 252 -19.89 -41.39 -8.63
N VAL A 253 -18.69 -41.20 -8.10
CA VAL A 253 -18.43 -41.05 -6.66
C VAL A 253 -17.77 -39.70 -6.42
N VAL A 254 -18.35 -38.89 -5.54
CA VAL A 254 -17.79 -37.59 -5.13
C VAL A 254 -17.10 -37.75 -3.78
N THR A 255 -15.90 -37.16 -3.63
CA THR A 255 -15.19 -37.12 -2.35
C THR A 255 -16.07 -36.45 -1.28
N ARG A 256 -16.16 -37.04 -0.09
CA ARG A 256 -16.86 -36.41 1.05
C ARG A 256 -16.05 -35.21 1.55
N PRO A 257 -16.65 -34.00 1.63
CA PRO A 257 -15.95 -32.83 2.14
C PRO A 257 -15.45 -32.99 3.57
N THR A 258 -14.27 -32.45 3.84
CA THR A 258 -13.80 -32.25 5.22
C THR A 258 -14.63 -31.16 5.92
N PRO A 259 -14.61 -31.03 7.26
CA PRO A 259 -15.32 -29.95 7.95
C PRO A 259 -14.93 -28.54 7.46
N VAL A 260 -13.67 -28.34 7.08
CA VAL A 260 -13.18 -27.08 6.51
C VAL A 260 -13.83 -26.83 5.15
N GLN A 261 -13.80 -27.82 4.25
CA GLN A 261 -14.39 -27.71 2.92
C GLN A 261 -15.90 -27.52 2.97
N GLN A 262 -16.60 -28.24 3.85
CA GLN A 262 -18.04 -28.08 4.06
C GLN A 262 -18.38 -26.66 4.47
N LYS A 263 -17.68 -26.12 5.48
CA LYS A 263 -17.89 -24.74 5.93
C LYS A 263 -17.67 -23.72 4.80
N ALA A 264 -16.66 -23.94 3.96
CA ALA A 264 -16.42 -23.06 2.81
C ALA A 264 -17.60 -23.08 1.82
N PHE A 265 -18.17 -24.26 1.53
CA PHE A 265 -19.36 -24.36 0.68
C PHE A 265 -20.60 -23.71 1.30
N ASP A 266 -20.81 -23.93 2.60
CA ASP A 266 -21.92 -23.33 3.34
C ASP A 266 -21.85 -21.80 3.29
N LEU A 267 -20.66 -21.22 3.52
CA LEU A 267 -20.42 -19.78 3.43
C LEU A 267 -20.60 -19.23 1.99
N LEU A 268 -20.24 -20.03 0.98
CA LEU A 268 -20.45 -19.67 -0.42
C LEU A 268 -21.90 -19.86 -0.88
N GLY A 269 -22.74 -20.55 -0.10
CA GLY A 269 -24.11 -20.91 -0.47
C GLY A 269 -24.17 -21.96 -1.57
N LEU A 270 -23.20 -22.88 -1.60
CA LEU A 270 -23.11 -23.96 -2.57
C LEU A 270 -23.62 -25.26 -1.93
N ALA A 271 -24.55 -25.94 -2.61
CA ALA A 271 -24.93 -27.29 -2.24
C ALA A 271 -23.91 -28.29 -2.78
N VAL A 272 -23.45 -29.22 -1.94
CA VAL A 272 -22.53 -30.32 -2.30
C VAL A 272 -23.22 -31.66 -2.12
#